data_AF-A0A3N2ETB0-F1
#
_entry.id   AF-A0A3N2ETB0-F1
#
_cell.length_a   1.000
_cell.length_b   1.000
_cell.length_c   1.000
_cell.angle_alpha   90.00
_cell.angle_beta   90.00
_cell.angle_gamma   90.00
#
_symmetry.space_group_name_H-M   'P 1'
#
loop_
_entity.id
_entity.type
_entity.pdbx_description
1 polymer ?
#
loop_
_entity_poly.entity_id
_entity_poly.type
_entity_poly.pdbx_seq_one_letter_code
_entity_poly.pdbx_strand_id
1 'polypeptide(L)'
;MKRKYLCPLPLAGLFALTASASAATYNLQMTGIILSRTCEVESKTQTVNIGQFAARDFSAAGSVSAAKAFNIKLTGCGSAATGALLSFSGASDGNNPSLLALSDTAAAGGMASGIGVEILDSKQQTLAINSPSPPFYALEPGDNTLSFYLRYKSTQDVVTAGNATAVMYFDLQYQ
;
A
#
# COMPACT_ATOMS: atom_id res chain seq x y z
N MET A 1 26.88 -107.01 -22.83
CA MET A 1 26.89 -105.67 -22.18
C MET A 1 27.70 -104.73 -23.08
N LYS A 2 27.08 -104.07 -24.08
CA LYS A 2 26.55 -102.68 -24.11
C LYS A 2 27.58 -101.56 -23.80
N ARG A 3 28.13 -100.98 -24.89
CA ARG A 3 28.51 -99.58 -25.23
C ARG A 3 29.01 -98.63 -24.11
N LYS A 4 30.03 -97.82 -24.43
CA LYS A 4 29.89 -96.39 -24.83
C LYS A 4 31.25 -95.75 -25.18
N TYR A 5 31.30 -95.11 -26.35
CA TYR A 5 32.38 -94.23 -26.81
C TYR A 5 32.19 -92.84 -26.19
N LEU A 6 33.26 -92.23 -25.69
CA LEU A 6 33.31 -90.85 -25.22
C LEU A 6 34.15 -90.03 -26.20
N CYS A 7 33.56 -89.00 -26.82
CA CYS A 7 34.21 -88.04 -27.72
C CYS A 7 34.11 -86.66 -27.05
N PRO A 8 35.22 -85.95 -26.76
CA PRO A 8 35.15 -84.60 -26.18
C PRO A 8 35.08 -83.54 -27.29
N LEU A 9 34.04 -82.71 -27.24
CA LEU A 9 33.90 -81.48 -28.05
C LEU A 9 34.67 -80.33 -27.39
N PRO A 10 35.45 -79.50 -28.11
CA PRO A 10 36.02 -78.29 -27.54
C PRO A 10 34.99 -77.14 -27.54
N LEU A 11 34.95 -76.41 -26.44
CA LEU A 11 34.09 -75.28 -26.15
C LEU A 11 34.72 -74.00 -26.75
N ALA A 12 34.18 -73.45 -27.83
CA ALA A 12 34.64 -72.19 -28.41
C ALA A 12 33.89 -71.01 -27.75
N GLY A 13 34.64 -70.12 -27.09
CA GLY A 13 34.15 -69.03 -26.25
C GLY A 13 33.46 -67.90 -27.02
N LEU A 14 32.37 -67.41 -26.43
CA LEU A 14 31.58 -66.26 -26.89
C LEU A 14 32.28 -64.96 -26.49
N PHE A 15 32.85 -64.22 -27.45
CA PHE A 15 33.43 -62.91 -27.20
C PHE A 15 32.32 -61.86 -27.14
N ALA A 16 31.88 -61.49 -25.94
CA ALA A 16 30.90 -60.43 -25.74
C ALA A 16 31.59 -59.06 -25.89
N LEU A 17 31.27 -58.32 -26.96
CA LEU A 17 31.60 -56.89 -27.05
C LEU A 17 30.75 -56.13 -26.03
N THR A 18 31.37 -55.65 -24.95
CA THR A 18 30.73 -54.71 -24.04
C THR A 18 30.73 -53.32 -24.66
N ALA A 19 29.60 -52.89 -25.23
CA ALA A 19 29.39 -51.51 -25.64
C ALA A 19 29.34 -50.62 -24.38
N SER A 20 30.31 -49.74 -24.21
CA SER A 20 30.29 -48.72 -23.15
C SER A 20 29.42 -47.57 -23.63
N ALA A 21 28.20 -47.47 -23.12
CA ALA A 21 27.36 -46.29 -23.34
C ALA A 21 27.86 -45.14 -22.46
N SER A 22 28.61 -44.20 -23.02
CA SER A 22 28.94 -42.95 -22.31
C SER A 22 27.70 -42.07 -22.28
N ALA A 23 27.06 -41.95 -21.13
CA ALA A 23 26.01 -40.95 -20.93
C ALA A 23 26.64 -39.55 -21.02
N ALA A 24 26.41 -38.85 -22.13
CA ALA A 24 26.82 -37.46 -22.26
C ALA A 24 25.90 -36.60 -21.37
N THR A 25 26.47 -35.97 -20.35
CA THR A 25 25.77 -35.01 -19.49
C THR A 25 25.89 -33.63 -20.11
N TYR A 26 24.75 -33.04 -20.49
CA TYR A 26 24.69 -31.68 -21.03
C TYR A 26 24.22 -30.74 -19.93
N ASN A 27 25.01 -29.69 -19.66
CA ASN A 27 24.66 -28.67 -18.68
C ASN A 27 23.84 -27.56 -19.35
N LEU A 28 22.70 -27.22 -18.74
CA LEU A 28 21.91 -26.05 -19.13
C LEU A 28 22.02 -25.02 -18.00
N GLN A 29 22.67 -23.89 -18.24
CA GLN A 29 22.75 -22.80 -17.28
C GLN A 29 21.66 -21.77 -17.60
N MET A 30 20.75 -21.57 -16.66
CA MET A 30 19.71 -20.53 -16.74
C MET A 30 20.15 -19.34 -15.89
N THR A 31 20.07 -18.14 -16.45
CA THR A 31 20.29 -16.88 -15.72
C THR A 31 19.07 -15.99 -15.89
N GLY A 32 18.76 -15.19 -14.87
CA GLY A 32 17.64 -14.27 -14.88
C GLY A 32 17.74 -13.32 -13.68
N ILE A 33 17.11 -12.16 -13.80
CA ILE A 33 17.01 -11.16 -12.73
C ILE A 33 15.53 -11.05 -12.36
N ILE A 34 15.20 -11.19 -11.07
CA ILE A 34 13.86 -10.92 -10.56
C ILE A 34 13.84 -9.47 -10.07
N LEU A 35 13.04 -8.63 -10.73
CA LEU A 35 12.81 -7.25 -10.30
C LEU A 35 11.84 -7.24 -9.11
N SER A 36 12.10 -6.39 -8.12
CA SER A 36 11.18 -6.21 -7.00
C SER A 36 10.00 -5.31 -7.39
N ARG A 37 8.85 -5.48 -6.73
CA ARG A 37 7.61 -4.71 -6.99
C ARG A 37 7.46 -3.56 -5.99
N THR A 38 6.81 -2.48 -6.43
CA THR A 38 6.24 -1.47 -5.52
C THR A 38 5.01 -2.04 -4.82
N CYS A 39 4.47 -1.32 -3.83
CA CYS A 39 3.26 -1.76 -3.13
C CYS A 39 1.98 -1.50 -3.94
N GLU A 40 0.92 -2.25 -3.62
CA GLU A 40 -0.45 -1.99 -4.07
C GLU A 40 -1.28 -1.36 -2.94
N VAL A 41 -2.13 -0.37 -3.25
CA VAL A 41 -3.02 0.24 -2.26
C VAL A 41 -4.29 -0.62 -2.13
N GLU A 42 -4.58 -1.14 -0.93
CA GLU A 42 -5.70 -2.10 -0.69
C GLU A 42 -7.05 -1.50 -1.10
N SER A 43 -7.31 -0.24 -0.74
CA SER A 43 -8.55 0.45 -1.08
C SER A 43 -8.28 1.82 -1.68
N LYS A 44 -8.63 1.95 -2.97
CA LYS A 44 -8.51 3.18 -3.76
C LYS A 44 -9.57 4.22 -3.40
N THR A 45 -10.66 3.81 -2.76
CA THR A 45 -11.74 4.69 -2.32
C THR A 45 -12.17 4.31 -0.91
N GLN A 46 -12.11 5.27 0.01
CA GLN A 46 -12.43 5.05 1.41
C GLN A 46 -13.36 6.14 1.93
N THR A 47 -14.37 5.73 2.72
CA THR A 47 -15.26 6.67 3.40
C THR A 47 -14.95 6.64 4.89
N VAL A 48 -14.59 7.80 5.45
CA VAL A 48 -14.30 7.95 6.87
C VAL A 48 -15.37 8.82 7.52
N ASN A 49 -16.15 8.25 8.44
CA ASN A 49 -17.08 9.03 9.26
C ASN A 49 -16.31 9.67 10.43
N ILE A 50 -16.03 10.97 10.32
CA ILE A 50 -15.32 11.77 11.34
C ILE A 50 -16.16 11.92 12.61
N GLY A 51 -17.49 11.96 12.47
CA GLY A 51 -18.44 12.08 13.57
C GLY A 51 -19.42 13.24 13.38
N GLN A 52 -20.27 13.46 14.39
CA GLN A 52 -21.21 14.58 14.47
C GLN A 52 -20.87 15.42 15.69
N PHE A 53 -20.80 16.73 15.50
CA PHE A 53 -20.41 17.69 16.54
C PHE A 53 -21.37 18.88 16.50
N ALA A 54 -21.63 19.49 17.65
CA ALA A 54 -22.47 20.68 17.69
C ALA A 54 -21.63 21.91 17.32
N ALA A 55 -22.22 22.87 16.61
CA ALA A 55 -21.52 24.12 16.27
C ALA A 55 -20.97 24.85 17.51
N ARG A 56 -21.65 24.72 18.66
CA ARG A 56 -21.22 25.28 19.96
C ARG A 56 -19.92 24.68 20.50
N ASP A 57 -19.51 23.51 20.01
CA ASP A 57 -18.26 22.85 20.41
C ASP A 57 -17.04 23.57 19.82
N PHE A 58 -17.26 24.48 18.86
CA PHE A 58 -16.24 25.29 18.20
C PHE A 58 -16.42 26.76 18.61
N SER A 59 -15.94 27.11 19.80
CA SER A 59 -16.21 28.41 20.43
C SER A 59 -15.33 29.57 19.95
N ALA A 60 -14.26 29.28 19.20
CA ALA A 60 -13.32 30.27 18.67
C ALA A 60 -12.53 29.68 17.50
N ALA A 61 -12.01 30.52 16.60
CA ALA A 61 -11.14 30.06 15.53
C ALA A 61 -9.99 29.19 16.06
N GLY A 62 -9.74 28.06 15.41
CA GLY A 62 -8.74 27.07 15.83
C GLY A 62 -9.24 26.03 16.82
N SER A 63 -10.48 26.11 17.31
CA SER A 63 -11.13 25.01 18.07
C SER A 63 -11.22 23.75 17.20
N VAL A 64 -11.04 22.59 17.83
CA VAL A 64 -10.94 21.30 17.14
C VAL A 64 -11.88 20.25 17.72
N SER A 65 -12.35 19.33 16.87
CA SER A 65 -13.11 18.16 17.30
C SER A 65 -12.18 17.06 17.85
N ALA A 66 -12.79 16.02 18.42
CA ALA A 66 -12.09 14.74 18.58
C ALA A 66 -11.61 14.22 17.23
N ALA A 67 -10.45 13.56 17.22
CA ALA A 67 -9.83 13.04 16.01
C ALA A 67 -10.32 11.61 15.68
N LYS A 68 -10.53 11.34 14.40
CA LYS A 68 -10.93 10.04 13.86
C LYS A 68 -9.77 9.42 13.10
N ALA A 69 -9.37 8.22 13.50
CA ALA A 69 -8.32 7.47 12.81
C ALA A 69 -8.80 6.94 11.44
N PHE A 70 -7.88 6.92 10.47
CA PHE A 70 -8.00 6.17 9.23
C PHE A 70 -6.63 5.62 8.82
N ASN A 71 -6.62 4.58 7.99
CA ASN A 71 -5.41 3.89 7.59
C ASN A 71 -5.32 3.79 6.07
N ILE A 72 -4.12 3.99 5.54
CA ILE A 72 -3.75 3.62 4.17
C ILE A 72 -2.97 2.31 4.27
N LYS A 73 -3.55 1.24 3.73
CA LYS A 73 -2.92 -0.08 3.70
C LYS A 73 -2.27 -0.32 2.35
N LEU A 74 -1.01 -0.75 2.42
CA LEU A 74 -0.19 -1.10 1.28
C LEU A 74 0.12 -2.58 1.35
N THR A 75 -0.19 -3.32 0.29
CA THR A 75 -0.02 -4.77 0.24
C THR A 75 1.07 -5.17 -0.75
N GLY A 76 1.74 -6.29 -0.47
CA GLY A 76 2.69 -6.89 -1.39
C GLY A 76 3.91 -6.03 -1.73
N CYS A 77 4.39 -5.19 -0.81
CA CYS A 77 5.59 -4.39 -0.99
C CYS A 77 6.82 -5.28 -1.23
N GLY A 78 7.54 -5.06 -2.33
CA GLY A 78 8.82 -5.70 -2.60
C GLY A 78 9.98 -4.99 -1.89
N SER A 79 11.14 -5.64 -1.86
CA SER A 79 12.32 -5.14 -1.13
C SER A 79 12.97 -3.88 -1.70
N ALA A 80 12.65 -3.45 -2.93
CA ALA A 80 13.14 -2.18 -3.45
C ALA A 80 12.23 -0.98 -3.14
N ALA A 81 11.00 -1.20 -2.64
CA ALA A 81 10.16 -0.12 -2.14
C ALA A 81 10.55 0.17 -0.69
N THR A 82 11.61 0.96 -0.50
CA THR A 82 12.16 1.27 0.83
C THR A 82 11.35 2.31 1.58
N GLY A 83 10.53 3.07 0.83
CA GLY A 83 9.59 4.01 1.37
C GLY A 83 8.73 4.67 0.30
N ALA A 84 7.88 5.59 0.74
CA ALA A 84 7.11 6.45 -0.15
C ALA A 84 7.01 7.86 0.40
N LEU A 85 7.08 8.84 -0.50
CA LEU A 85 6.59 10.19 -0.22
C LEU A 85 5.07 10.17 -0.36
N LEU A 86 4.36 10.55 0.70
CA LEU A 86 2.90 10.58 0.71
C LEU A 86 2.43 12.03 0.79
N SER A 87 1.67 12.44 -0.22
CA SER A 87 1.03 13.75 -0.25
C SER A 87 -0.49 13.62 -0.07
N PHE A 88 -1.09 14.65 0.54
CA PHE A 88 -2.54 14.80 0.62
C PHE A 88 -2.94 16.05 -0.14
N SER A 89 -4.00 15.96 -0.94
CA SER A 89 -4.49 17.07 -1.76
C SER A 89 -6.00 17.14 -1.76
N GLY A 90 -6.52 18.31 -2.13
CA GLY A 90 -7.96 18.59 -2.17
C GLY A 90 -8.26 20.07 -2.29
N ALA A 91 -9.54 20.41 -2.28
CA ALA A 91 -9.98 21.80 -2.26
C ALA A 91 -9.57 22.44 -0.92
N SER A 92 -8.87 23.56 -0.97
CA SER A 92 -8.44 24.30 0.21
C SER A 92 -9.58 25.14 0.81
N ASP A 93 -9.69 25.13 2.14
CA ASP A 93 -10.55 26.07 2.85
C ASP A 93 -10.14 27.52 2.55
N GLY A 94 -11.12 28.41 2.36
CA GLY A 94 -10.87 29.79 1.94
C GLY A 94 -10.20 30.66 3.00
N ASN A 95 -10.31 30.30 4.28
CA ASN A 95 -9.71 31.05 5.39
C ASN A 95 -8.41 30.40 5.87
N ASN A 96 -8.27 29.08 5.73
CA ASN A 96 -7.05 28.35 6.06
C ASN A 96 -6.69 27.34 4.97
N PRO A 97 -5.78 27.70 4.03
CA PRO A 97 -5.44 26.84 2.90
C PRO A 97 -4.80 25.50 3.24
N SER A 98 -4.32 25.32 4.47
CA SER A 98 -3.78 24.04 4.96
C SER A 98 -4.85 23.01 5.30
N LEU A 99 -6.12 23.41 5.37
CA LEU A 99 -7.27 22.55 5.65
C LEU A 99 -8.05 22.24 4.38
N LEU A 100 -8.74 21.09 4.37
CA LEU A 100 -9.71 20.78 3.33
C LEU A 100 -10.98 21.62 3.53
N ALA A 101 -11.44 22.24 2.46
CA ALA A 101 -12.75 22.84 2.37
C ALA A 101 -13.84 21.76 2.46
N LEU A 102 -14.98 22.15 3.03
CA LEU A 102 -16.18 21.35 2.95
C LEU A 102 -16.72 21.38 1.51
N SER A 103 -17.26 20.25 1.04
CA SER A 103 -17.81 20.09 -0.30
C SER A 103 -19.15 19.35 -0.28
N ASP A 104 -20.11 19.85 -1.07
CA ASP A 104 -21.43 19.26 -1.20
C ASP A 104 -21.43 18.16 -2.28
N THR A 105 -20.79 17.03 -1.98
CA THR A 105 -20.68 15.92 -2.95
C THR A 105 -22.01 15.22 -3.24
N ALA A 106 -23.02 15.43 -2.39
CA ALA A 106 -24.34 14.83 -2.53
C ALA A 106 -25.41 15.81 -3.06
N ALA A 107 -25.04 17.06 -3.35
CA ALA A 107 -25.95 18.14 -3.69
C ALA A 107 -27.12 18.30 -2.69
N ALA A 108 -26.85 18.01 -1.41
CA ALA A 108 -27.86 18.05 -0.35
C ALA A 108 -28.08 19.47 0.19
N GLY A 109 -27.18 20.40 -0.13
CA GLY A 109 -27.18 21.76 0.38
C GLY A 109 -26.95 21.83 1.90
N GLY A 110 -27.07 23.04 2.45
CA GLY A 110 -26.99 23.27 3.89
C GLY A 110 -25.63 22.92 4.49
N MET A 111 -24.54 23.31 3.82
CA MET A 111 -23.18 23.08 4.32
C MET A 111 -22.91 23.93 5.57
N ALA A 112 -22.11 23.37 6.49
CA ALA A 112 -21.57 24.14 7.61
C ALA A 112 -20.60 25.22 7.09
N SER A 113 -20.41 26.28 7.87
CA SER A 113 -19.45 27.35 7.56
C SER A 113 -18.51 27.61 8.73
N GLY A 114 -17.35 28.22 8.43
CA GLY A 114 -16.35 28.58 9.44
C GLY A 114 -15.52 27.39 9.95
N ILE A 115 -15.49 26.29 9.20
CA ILE A 115 -14.84 25.05 9.61
C ILE A 115 -14.28 24.29 8.40
N GLY A 116 -13.13 23.66 8.57
CA GLY A 116 -12.51 22.76 7.57
C GLY A 116 -12.09 21.44 8.20
N VAL A 117 -11.59 20.52 7.38
CA VAL A 117 -11.04 19.23 7.84
C VAL A 117 -9.51 19.31 7.89
N GLU A 118 -8.95 19.01 9.06
CA GLU A 118 -7.51 18.91 9.31
C GLU A 118 -7.07 17.45 9.25
N ILE A 119 -5.91 17.21 8.64
CA ILE A 119 -5.24 15.91 8.58
C ILE A 119 -4.09 15.92 9.58
N LEU A 120 -3.91 14.81 10.28
CA LEU A 120 -2.86 14.61 11.25
C LEU A 120 -2.08 13.33 10.94
N ASP A 121 -0.78 13.34 11.21
CA ASP A 121 0.06 12.16 11.18
C ASP A 121 -0.21 11.22 12.38
N SER A 122 0.51 10.11 12.45
CA SER A 122 0.40 9.13 13.54
C SER A 122 0.79 9.69 14.93
N LYS A 123 1.51 10.81 14.98
CA LYS A 123 1.91 11.55 16.19
C LYS A 123 0.97 12.75 16.46
N GLN A 124 -0.17 12.80 15.77
CA GLN A 124 -1.15 13.88 15.83
C GLN A 124 -0.58 15.26 15.49
N GLN A 125 0.46 15.32 14.65
CA GLN A 125 0.97 16.57 14.09
C GLN A 125 0.24 16.92 12.79
N THR A 126 -0.04 18.20 12.59
CA THR A 126 -0.77 18.68 11.40
C THR A 126 0.00 18.41 10.11
N LEU A 127 -0.72 17.85 9.13
CA LEU A 127 -0.28 17.70 7.76
C LEU A 127 -1.10 18.66 6.88
N ALA A 128 -0.44 19.66 6.31
CA ALA A 128 -1.09 20.59 5.38
C ALA A 128 -1.39 19.89 4.05
N ILE A 129 -2.60 20.08 3.53
CA ILE A 129 -2.90 19.67 2.16
C ILE A 129 -2.12 20.50 1.14
N ASN A 130 -1.93 19.93 -0.06
CA ASN A 130 -1.26 20.60 -1.17
C ASN A 130 0.17 21.05 -0.82
N SER A 131 0.81 20.42 0.17
CA SER A 131 2.18 20.72 0.58
C SER A 131 3.16 20.35 -0.54
N PRO A 132 4.08 21.25 -0.92
CA PRO A 132 5.12 20.94 -1.91
C PRO A 132 6.20 20.00 -1.36
N SER A 133 6.24 19.78 -0.04
CA SER A 133 7.19 18.89 0.63
C SER A 133 6.43 17.77 1.35
N PRO A 134 6.08 16.68 0.65
CA PRO A 134 5.42 15.54 1.28
C PRO A 134 6.39 14.81 2.22
N PRO A 135 5.91 14.35 3.40
CA PRO A 135 6.72 13.55 4.30
C PRO A 135 7.03 12.16 3.72
N PHE A 136 8.21 11.65 4.09
CA PHE A 136 8.66 10.30 3.76
C PHE A 136 8.20 9.29 4.81
N TYR A 137 7.68 8.15 4.36
CA TYR A 137 7.31 7.02 5.20
C TYR A 137 8.12 5.80 4.77
N ALA A 138 8.87 5.23 5.72
CA ALA A 138 9.59 3.98 5.49
C ALA A 138 8.61 2.83 5.29
N LEU A 139 8.95 1.92 4.39
CA LEU A 139 8.17 0.74 4.06
C LEU A 139 9.04 -0.51 4.20
N GLU A 140 8.44 -1.57 4.71
CA GLU A 140 9.07 -2.88 4.85
C GLU A 140 8.58 -3.84 3.75
N PRO A 141 9.34 -4.89 3.41
CA PRO A 141 8.81 -5.95 2.55
C PRO A 141 7.54 -6.58 3.13
N GLY A 142 6.53 -6.81 2.28
CA GLY A 142 5.22 -7.33 2.68
C GLY A 142 4.16 -6.24 2.85
N ASP A 143 3.29 -6.40 3.84
CA ASP A 143 2.16 -5.50 4.04
C ASP A 143 2.51 -4.39 5.04
N ASN A 144 2.16 -3.15 4.70
CA ASN A 144 2.41 -1.96 5.51
C ASN A 144 1.09 -1.23 5.80
N THR A 145 1.00 -0.63 6.98
CA THR A 145 -0.15 0.21 7.36
C THR A 145 0.36 1.58 7.78
N LEU A 146 -0.04 2.62 7.03
CA LEU A 146 0.21 4.01 7.37
C LEU A 146 -1.04 4.58 8.07
N SER A 147 -0.88 5.06 9.31
CA SER A 147 -1.99 5.54 10.15
C SER A 147 -2.02 7.05 10.26
N PHE A 148 -3.22 7.61 10.13
CA PHE A 148 -3.49 9.04 10.12
C PHE A 148 -4.76 9.33 10.92
N TYR A 149 -5.00 10.62 11.15
CA TYR A 149 -6.25 11.08 11.74
C TYR A 149 -6.85 12.24 10.97
N LEU A 150 -8.16 12.35 11.02
CA LEU A 150 -8.93 13.50 10.56
C LEU A 150 -9.64 14.14 11.75
N ARG A 151 -9.75 15.46 11.76
CA ARG A 151 -10.63 16.17 12.69
C ARG A 151 -11.17 17.44 12.05
N TYR A 152 -12.28 17.94 12.55
CA TYR A 152 -12.73 19.27 12.17
C TYR A 152 -11.94 20.34 12.94
N LYS A 153 -11.64 21.45 12.27
CA LYS A 153 -11.00 22.62 12.85
C LYS A 153 -11.70 23.88 12.37
N SER A 154 -12.16 24.68 13.31
CA SER A 154 -12.79 25.97 13.02
C SER A 154 -11.79 26.96 12.45
N THR A 155 -12.20 27.70 11.43
CA THR A 155 -11.41 28.76 10.77
C THR A 155 -11.94 30.16 11.08
N GLN A 156 -13.09 30.24 11.75
CA GLN A 156 -13.74 31.48 12.20
C GLN A 156 -14.25 31.31 13.63
N ASP A 157 -14.54 32.42 14.30
CA ASP A 157 -15.09 32.41 15.66
C ASP A 157 -16.55 31.94 15.71
N VAL A 158 -17.26 32.02 14.59
CA VAL A 158 -18.64 31.57 14.45
C VAL A 158 -18.70 30.42 13.45
N VAL A 159 -19.07 29.24 13.94
CA VAL A 159 -19.39 28.07 13.11
C VAL A 159 -20.90 27.96 12.95
N THR A 160 -21.36 27.74 11.71
CA THR A 160 -22.78 27.44 11.45
C THR A 160 -23.00 25.95 11.25
N ALA A 161 -24.15 25.45 11.69
CA ALA A 161 -24.48 24.04 11.55
C ALA A 161 -24.82 23.69 10.09
N GLY A 162 -24.44 22.49 9.67
CA GLY A 162 -24.71 22.00 8.34
C GLY A 162 -23.93 20.73 8.00
N ASN A 163 -24.05 20.28 6.75
CA ASN A 163 -23.25 19.17 6.23
C ASN A 163 -21.77 19.55 6.22
N ALA A 164 -20.91 18.63 6.65
CA ALA A 164 -19.47 18.82 6.75
C ALA A 164 -18.68 17.71 6.04
N THR A 165 -19.16 17.31 4.86
CA THR A 165 -18.43 16.44 3.94
C THR A 165 -17.24 17.18 3.35
N ALA A 166 -16.13 16.48 3.12
CA ALA A 166 -14.98 16.97 2.37
C ALA A 166 -14.41 15.83 1.52
N VAL A 167 -13.66 16.17 0.48
CA VAL A 167 -12.98 15.19 -0.39
C VAL A 167 -11.49 15.41 -0.32
N MET A 168 -10.76 14.33 -0.05
CA MET A 168 -9.30 14.29 0.02
C MET A 168 -8.79 13.25 -0.96
N TYR A 169 -7.70 13.58 -1.63
CA TYR A 169 -6.90 12.66 -2.42
C TYR A 169 -5.57 12.43 -1.72
N PHE A 170 -4.99 11.25 -1.93
CA PHE A 170 -3.63 10.95 -1.48
C PHE A 170 -2.84 10.36 -2.64
N ASP A 171 -1.56 10.70 -2.71
CA ASP A 171 -0.65 10.21 -3.75
C ASP A 171 0.64 9.67 -3.11
N LEU A 172 1.09 8.52 -3.61
CA LEU A 172 2.25 7.78 -3.12
C LEU A 172 3.32 7.73 -4.20
N GLN A 173 4.45 8.37 -3.94
CA GLN A 173 5.64 8.28 -4.77
C GLN A 173 6.68 7.37 -4.10
N TYR A 174 6.78 6.12 -4.58
CA TYR A 174 7.72 5.13 -4.07
C TYR A 174 9.19 5.52 -4.36
N GLN A 175 10.08 5.16 -3.43
CA GLN A 175 11.54 5.36 -3.49
C GLN A 175 12.28 4.03 -3.40
#